data_AF-A0A0A9YJE6-F1
#
_entry.id   AF-A0A0A9YJE6-F1
#
_cell.length_a   1.000
_cell.length_b   1.000
_cell.length_c   1.000
_cell.angle_alpha   90.00
_cell.angle_beta   90.00
_cell.angle_gamma   90.00
#
_symmetry.space_group_name_H-M   'P 1'
#
loop_
_entity.id
_entity.type
_entity.pdbx_description
1 polymer ?
#
loop_
_entity_poly.entity_id
_entity_poly.type
_entity_poly.pdbx_seq_one_letter_code
_entity_poly.pdbx_strand_id
1 'polypeptide(L)'
;LKFIFGFMELFKKVIINVTQELVLTRSSNDNNCLVGRTDNADASLTLEKISWMVPQIKLSDQKKAKMYSLVGRGPDLPLAFRSWEIHEYPLLPQSTKITWPIKTSSQIQKPRFVIVAFFIGKKNDITKNLSKPDKIPLTSIR
;
A
#
# COMPACT_ATOMS: atom_id res chain seq x y z
N LEU A 1 -7.51 5.74 5.68
CA LEU A 1 -6.64 4.59 6.08
C LEU A 1 -7.13 3.22 5.61
N LYS A 2 -8.44 2.89 5.62
CA LYS A 2 -8.97 1.59 5.17
C LYS A 2 -8.50 1.15 3.77
N PHE A 3 -8.39 2.10 2.84
CA PHE A 3 -7.95 1.84 1.46
C PHE A 3 -6.45 1.56 1.30
N ILE A 4 -5.61 2.00 2.24
CA ILE A 4 -4.15 1.86 2.19
C ILE A 4 -3.70 0.66 3.04
N PHE A 5 -4.33 0.44 4.19
CA PHE A 5 -3.99 -0.64 5.14
C PHE A 5 -4.91 -1.86 5.04
N GLY A 6 -5.55 -2.10 3.88
CA GLY A 6 -6.43 -3.25 3.64
C GLY A 6 -5.73 -4.63 3.66
N PHE A 7 -4.44 -4.70 4.01
CA PHE A 7 -3.67 -5.94 4.05
C PHE A 7 -4.18 -6.92 5.13
N MET A 8 -4.85 -6.43 6.17
CA MET A 8 -5.42 -7.24 7.25
C MET A 8 -6.88 -7.67 7.02
N GLU A 9 -7.56 -7.22 5.95
CA GLU A 9 -8.97 -7.56 5.73
C GLU A 9 -9.20 -9.01 5.29
N LEU A 10 -8.17 -9.66 4.76
CA LEU A 10 -8.29 -10.99 4.14
C LEU A 10 -8.05 -12.15 5.11
N PHE A 11 -7.32 -11.92 6.21
CA PHE A 11 -7.02 -12.97 7.19
C PHE A 11 -7.92 -12.84 8.41
N LYS A 12 -8.92 -13.73 8.53
CA LYS A 12 -9.91 -13.73 9.61
C LYS A 12 -9.59 -14.71 10.74
N LYS A 13 -8.38 -15.28 10.77
CA LYS A 13 -7.96 -16.25 11.80
C LYS A 13 -7.09 -15.59 12.85
N VAL A 14 -6.98 -16.23 14.01
CA VAL A 14 -6.11 -15.79 15.10
C VAL A 14 -4.66 -16.13 14.76
N ILE A 15 -3.76 -15.15 14.93
CA ILE A 15 -2.31 -15.32 14.81
C ILE A 15 -1.74 -15.41 16.23
N ILE A 16 -0.85 -16.36 16.49
CA ILE A 16 -0.28 -16.64 17.82
C ILE A 16 1.24 -16.52 17.73
N ASN A 17 1.87 -15.89 18.72
CA ASN A 17 3.33 -15.78 18.83
C ASN A 17 4.01 -15.20 17.57
N VAL A 18 3.35 -14.28 16.87
CA VAL A 18 3.94 -13.58 15.72
C VAL A 18 4.29 -12.15 16.11
N THR A 19 5.54 -11.78 15.87
CA THR A 19 5.99 -10.39 15.91
C THR A 19 5.37 -9.65 14.74
N GLN A 20 4.69 -8.55 15.03
CA GLN A 20 4.11 -7.68 14.00
C GLN A 20 4.93 -6.41 13.89
N GLU A 21 5.31 -6.04 12.67
CA GLU A 21 6.11 -4.86 12.38
C GLU A 21 5.34 -3.93 11.43
N LEU A 22 5.36 -2.63 11.73
CA LEU A 22 4.85 -1.58 10.86
C LEU A 22 6.01 -0.64 10.52
N VAL A 23 6.50 -0.73 9.29
CA VAL A 23 7.54 0.14 8.76
C VAL A 23 6.89 1.25 7.94
N LEU A 24 7.20 2.51 8.26
CA LEU A 24 6.75 3.68 7.51
C LEU A 24 7.97 4.43 6.97
N THR A 25 8.02 4.60 5.66
CA THR A 25 9.06 5.38 4.98
C THR A 25 8.46 6.67 4.45
N ARG A 26 9.03 7.82 4.83
CA ARG A 26 8.61 9.14 4.36
C ARG A 26 9.59 9.64 3.29
N SER A 27 9.08 10.31 2.28
CA SER A 27 9.91 11.07 1.33
C SER A 27 10.67 12.19 2.04
N SER A 28 11.77 12.67 1.46
CA SER A 28 12.56 13.77 2.01
C SER A 28 11.85 15.13 1.95
N ASN A 29 10.82 15.27 1.11
CA ASN A 29 10.03 16.49 0.96
C ASN A 29 8.52 16.22 1.10
N ASP A 30 7.80 17.29 1.45
CA ASP A 30 6.35 17.27 1.66
C ASP A 30 5.56 17.87 0.49
N ASN A 31 6.23 18.33 -0.55
CA ASN A 31 5.58 19.08 -1.63
C ASN A 31 4.42 18.30 -2.27
N ASN A 32 4.52 16.97 -2.32
CA ASN A 32 3.50 16.11 -2.91
C ASN A 32 2.25 15.87 -2.03
N CYS A 33 2.29 16.23 -0.75
CA CYS A 33 1.15 16.09 0.17
C CYS A 33 0.40 17.41 0.41
N LEU A 34 0.90 18.52 -0.14
CA LEU A 34 0.37 19.86 0.06
C LEU A 34 -0.32 20.36 -1.22
N VAL A 35 -1.37 21.18 -1.05
CA VAL A 35 -2.04 21.87 -2.16
C VAL A 35 -2.24 23.33 -1.77
N GLY A 36 -1.47 24.22 -2.39
CA GLY A 36 -1.48 25.67 -2.15
C GLY A 36 -1.94 26.47 -3.38
N ARG A 37 -2.27 27.75 -3.18
CA ARG A 37 -2.56 28.70 -4.28
C ARG A 37 -1.29 29.31 -4.87
N THR A 38 -0.23 29.38 -4.08
CA THR A 38 1.09 29.92 -4.42
C THR A 38 2.15 28.90 -4.06
N ASP A 39 3.32 29.05 -4.66
CA ASP A 39 4.48 28.21 -4.38
C ASP A 39 5.06 28.62 -3.01
N ASN A 40 4.43 28.14 -1.94
CA ASN A 40 4.86 28.40 -0.58
C ASN A 40 5.89 27.36 -0.18
N ALA A 41 7.18 27.72 -0.30
CA ALA A 41 8.32 26.87 0.03
C ALA A 41 8.39 26.44 1.50
N ASP A 42 7.64 27.09 2.40
CA ASP A 42 7.74 26.90 3.86
C ASP A 42 6.64 26.01 4.46
N ALA A 43 5.72 25.50 3.65
CA ALA A 43 4.68 24.61 4.15
C ALA A 43 5.26 23.22 4.46
N SER A 44 5.12 22.77 5.71
CA SER A 44 5.60 21.45 6.15
C SER A 44 4.49 20.66 6.85
N LEU A 45 4.54 19.34 6.70
CA LEU A 45 3.61 18.44 7.36
C LEU A 45 4.27 17.88 8.64
N THR A 46 3.72 18.17 9.81
CA THR A 46 4.19 17.55 11.06
C THR A 46 3.28 16.39 11.43
N LEU A 47 3.85 15.19 11.57
CA LEU A 47 3.14 14.02 12.10
C LEU A 47 3.39 13.95 13.60
N GLU A 48 2.44 14.41 14.40
CA GLU A 48 2.59 14.45 15.87
C GLU A 48 2.53 13.05 16.48
N LYS A 49 1.59 12.21 16.02
CA LYS A 49 1.37 10.88 16.57
C LYS A 49 0.81 9.94 15.51
N ILE A 50 1.43 8.76 15.41
CA ILE A 50 0.90 7.63 14.66
C ILE A 50 0.58 6.53 15.66
N SER A 51 -0.70 6.20 15.83
CA SER A 51 -1.14 5.10 16.69
C SER A 51 -1.68 3.95 15.84
N TRP A 52 -1.06 2.78 15.98
CA TRP A 52 -1.56 1.54 15.39
C TRP A 52 -2.26 0.71 16.47
N MET A 53 -3.55 0.44 16.26
CA MET A 53 -4.36 -0.35 17.18
C MET A 53 -4.54 -1.75 16.61
N VAL A 54 -4.03 -2.75 17.32
CA VAL A 54 -4.21 -4.17 16.98
C VAL A 54 -5.09 -4.80 18.06
N PRO A 55 -6.26 -5.36 17.69
CA PRO A 55 -7.14 -5.99 18.66
C PRO A 55 -6.51 -7.26 19.21
N GLN A 56 -6.32 -7.32 20.53
CA GLN A 56 -5.86 -8.53 21.20
C GLN A 56 -7.07 -9.39 21.59
N ILE A 57 -7.11 -10.63 21.08
CA ILE A 57 -8.15 -11.60 21.43
C ILE A 57 -7.60 -12.54 22.50
N LYS A 58 -8.24 -12.55 23.68
CA LYS A 58 -7.95 -13.54 24.74
C LYS A 58 -8.91 -14.72 24.59
N LEU A 59 -8.36 -15.93 24.51
CA LEU A 59 -9.15 -17.17 24.44
C LEU A 59 -9.35 -17.73 25.84
N SER A 60 -10.53 -18.31 26.11
CA SER A 60 -10.76 -19.16 27.29
C SER A 60 -9.82 -20.36 27.29
N ASP A 61 -9.42 -20.85 28.46
CA ASP A 61 -8.44 -21.94 28.60
C ASP A 61 -8.77 -23.19 27.78
N GLN A 62 -10.05 -23.59 27.76
CA GLN A 62 -10.52 -24.73 26.95
C GLN A 62 -10.28 -24.53 25.44
N LYS A 63 -10.52 -23.32 24.92
CA LYS A 63 -10.30 -22.97 23.51
C LYS A 63 -8.81 -22.82 23.21
N LYS A 64 -8.03 -22.28 24.16
CA LYS A 64 -6.59 -22.14 24.06
C LYS A 64 -5.90 -23.51 23.95
N ALA A 65 -6.29 -24.48 24.78
CA ALA A 65 -5.79 -25.85 24.73
C ALA A 65 -6.07 -26.54 23.38
N LYS A 66 -7.31 -26.40 22.87
CA LYS A 66 -7.69 -26.92 21.54
C LYS A 66 -6.91 -26.26 20.40
N MET A 67 -6.62 -24.96 20.52
CA MET A 67 -5.84 -24.24 19.52
C MET A 67 -4.37 -24.68 19.54
N TYR A 68 -3.75 -24.85 20.72
CA TYR A 68 -2.38 -25.37 20.81
C TYR A 68 -2.26 -26.79 20.28
N SER A 69 -3.25 -27.66 20.51
CA SER A 69 -3.23 -29.01 19.94
C SER A 69 -3.36 -29.00 18.41
N LEU A 70 -4.10 -28.04 17.85
CA LEU A 70 -4.16 -27.84 16.39
C LEU A 70 -2.82 -27.34 15.84
N VAL A 71 -2.19 -26.36 16.50
CA VAL A 71 -0.86 -25.84 16.09
C VAL A 71 0.20 -26.93 16.19
N GLY A 72 0.18 -27.75 17.25
CA GLY A 72 1.13 -28.86 17.42
C GLY A 72 1.00 -29.97 16.38
N ARG A 73 -0.16 -30.10 15.72
CA ARG A 73 -0.35 -31.01 14.57
C ARG A 73 0.26 -30.47 13.28
N GLY A 74 0.63 -29.19 13.23
CA GLY A 74 1.25 -28.55 12.07
C GLY A 74 0.45 -28.60 10.77
N PRO A 75 -0.88 -28.35 10.75
CA PRO A 75 -1.62 -28.33 9.50
C PRO A 75 -1.20 -27.15 8.62
N ASP A 76 -1.18 -27.37 7.30
CA ASP A 76 -1.00 -26.28 6.35
C ASP A 76 -2.14 -25.26 6.48
N LEU A 77 -1.78 -24.03 6.81
CA LEU A 77 -2.73 -22.94 6.95
C LEU A 77 -2.57 -22.00 5.74
N PRO A 78 -3.54 -21.96 4.80
CA PRO A 78 -3.48 -21.00 3.72
C PRO A 78 -3.57 -19.59 4.31
N LEU A 79 -2.48 -18.83 4.15
CA LEU A 79 -2.38 -17.43 4.55
C LEU A 79 -2.61 -16.55 3.33
N ALA A 80 -3.79 -15.95 3.25
CA ALA A 80 -4.06 -14.94 2.24
C ALA A 80 -3.34 -13.64 2.65
N PHE A 81 -2.45 -13.16 1.79
CA PHE A 81 -1.82 -11.85 1.94
C PHE A 81 -2.11 -10.98 0.71
N ARG A 82 -2.03 -9.65 0.90
CA ARG A 82 -2.11 -8.68 -0.19
C ARG A 82 -0.90 -7.77 -0.11
N SER A 83 -0.18 -7.69 -1.22
CA SER A 83 0.85 -6.69 -1.46
C SER A 83 0.29 -5.59 -2.36
N TRP A 84 0.75 -4.36 -2.14
CA TRP A 84 0.60 -3.26 -3.07
C TRP A 84 1.99 -2.83 -3.47
N GLU A 85 2.21 -2.63 -4.76
CA GLU A 85 3.47 -2.17 -5.31
C GLU A 85 3.19 -0.94 -6.17
N ILE A 86 3.96 0.12 -5.96
CA ILE A 86 3.86 1.36 -6.72
C ILE A 86 5.08 1.44 -7.61
N HIS A 87 4.85 1.43 -8.92
CA HIS A 87 5.88 1.67 -9.92
C HIS A 87 5.72 3.07 -10.47
N GLU A 88 6.70 3.94 -10.24
CA GLU A 88 6.72 5.29 -10.81
C GLU A 88 7.70 5.33 -11.98
N TYR A 89 7.24 5.86 -13.11
CA TYR A 89 8.10 6.15 -14.26
C TYR A 89 8.31 7.67 -14.35
N PRO A 90 9.48 8.21 -13.96
CA PRO A 90 9.66 9.64 -13.75
C PRO A 90 9.60 10.47 -15.04
N LEU A 91 9.88 9.85 -16.19
CA LEU A 91 9.85 10.51 -17.49
C LEU A 91 9.27 9.55 -18.53
N LEU A 92 8.04 9.77 -18.99
CA LEU A 92 7.48 8.96 -20.08
C LEU A 92 8.31 9.17 -21.36
N PRO A 93 8.72 8.10 -22.06
CA PRO A 93 9.42 8.25 -23.32
C PRO A 93 8.45 8.83 -24.36
N GLN A 94 8.96 9.57 -25.35
CA GLN A 94 8.16 10.16 -26.44
C GLN A 94 7.56 9.11 -27.41
N SER A 95 7.67 7.83 -27.08
CA SER A 95 7.11 6.74 -27.87
C SER A 95 5.59 6.70 -27.76
N THR A 96 4.92 6.36 -28.86
CA THR A 96 3.48 6.11 -28.91
C THR A 96 3.07 4.78 -28.28
N LYS A 97 4.04 3.90 -28.00
CA LYS A 97 3.85 2.61 -27.34
C LYS A 97 4.87 2.44 -26.23
N ILE A 98 4.36 2.07 -25.05
CA ILE A 98 5.18 1.85 -23.87
C ILE A 98 4.78 0.50 -23.29
N THR A 99 5.78 -0.35 -23.07
CA THR A 99 5.61 -1.64 -22.38
C THR A 99 6.14 -1.49 -20.97
N TRP A 100 5.29 -1.75 -19.97
CA TRP A 100 5.69 -1.74 -18.57
C TRP A 100 5.87 -3.16 -18.05
N PRO A 101 7.10 -3.60 -17.75
CA PRO A 101 7.33 -4.90 -17.13
C PRO A 101 6.92 -4.83 -15.66
N ILE A 102 5.69 -5.24 -15.36
CA ILE A 102 5.25 -5.43 -13.97
C ILE A 102 5.82 -6.77 -13.49
N LYS A 103 6.92 -6.73 -12.74
CA LYS A 103 7.50 -7.93 -12.13
C LYS A 103 6.75 -8.21 -10.83
N THR A 104 6.06 -9.33 -10.74
CA THR A 104 5.58 -9.82 -9.44
C THR A 104 6.76 -10.46 -8.71
N SER A 105 6.97 -10.05 -7.45
CA SER A 105 8.11 -10.50 -6.64
C SER A 105 8.15 -12.02 -6.39
N SER A 106 7.06 -12.76 -6.64
CA SER A 106 7.03 -14.22 -6.54
C SER A 106 6.09 -14.85 -7.58
N GLN A 107 6.41 -16.07 -8.02
CA GLN A 107 5.53 -16.90 -8.88
C GLN A 107 4.20 -17.27 -8.20
N ILE A 108 4.07 -17.01 -6.90
CA ILE A 108 2.87 -17.29 -6.09
C ILE A 108 1.84 -16.15 -6.18
N GLN A 109 2.29 -14.92 -6.49
CA GLN A 109 1.42 -13.75 -6.53
C GLN A 109 0.83 -13.55 -7.92
N LYS A 110 -0.50 -13.54 -8.01
CA LYS A 110 -1.25 -13.13 -9.21
C LYS A 110 -1.78 -11.70 -9.03
N PRO A 111 -1.48 -10.76 -9.95
CA PRO A 111 -2.05 -9.41 -9.88
C PRO A 111 -3.58 -9.50 -10.04
N ARG A 112 -4.31 -8.89 -9.11
CA ARG A 112 -5.79 -8.85 -9.15
C ARG A 112 -6.34 -7.60 -9.81
N PHE A 113 -5.69 -6.49 -9.56
CA PHE A 113 -6.09 -5.18 -10.06
C PHE A 113 -4.83 -4.43 -10.48
N VAL A 114 -4.93 -3.70 -11.59
CA VAL A 114 -3.91 -2.77 -12.04
C VAL A 114 -4.58 -1.41 -12.11
N ILE A 115 -4.00 -0.44 -11.41
CA ILE A 115 -4.45 0.96 -11.45
C ILE A 115 -3.37 1.74 -12.18
N VAL A 116 -3.75 2.38 -13.28
CA VAL A 116 -2.87 3.25 -14.04
C VAL A 116 -3.37 4.67 -13.87
N ALA A 117 -2.47 5.57 -13.50
CA ALA A 117 -2.74 6.99 -13.34
C ALA A 117 -1.60 7.78 -13.98
N PHE A 118 -1.95 8.87 -14.64
CA PHE A 118 -0.99 9.76 -15.29
C PHE A 118 -0.98 11.12 -14.63
N PHE A 119 0.21 11.69 -14.47
CA PHE A 119 0.42 13.00 -13.86
C PHE A 119 1.38 13.80 -14.74
N ILE A 120 0.98 15.01 -15.14
CA ILE A 120 1.78 15.87 -16.04
C ILE A 120 2.34 17.04 -15.24
N GLY A 121 3.66 17.01 -14.98
CA GLY A 121 4.36 18.13 -14.35
C GLY A 121 3.78 18.56 -13.00
N LYS A 122 3.22 17.62 -12.24
CA LYS A 122 2.63 17.83 -10.90
C LYS A 122 3.53 17.41 -9.75
N LYS A 123 4.57 16.63 -10.04
CA LYS A 123 5.48 16.12 -9.02
C LYS A 123 6.24 17.28 -8.39
N ASN A 124 6.25 17.33 -7.07
CA ASN A 124 6.88 18.36 -6.25
C ASN A 124 6.36 19.79 -6.47
N ASP A 125 5.20 19.96 -7.13
CA ASP A 125 4.57 21.26 -7.36
C ASP A 125 3.37 21.42 -6.43
N ILE A 126 3.50 22.30 -5.44
CA ILE A 126 2.48 22.51 -4.40
C ILE A 126 1.23 23.18 -4.97
N THR A 127 1.34 23.88 -6.10
CA THR A 127 0.19 24.51 -6.75
C THR A 127 -0.71 23.49 -7.46
N LYS A 128 -0.19 22.29 -7.74
CA LYS A 128 -0.88 21.26 -8.49
C LYS A 128 -1.31 20.10 -7.60
N ASN A 129 -2.60 19.77 -7.69
CA ASN A 129 -3.17 18.70 -6.88
C ASN A 129 -2.80 17.31 -7.45
N LEU A 130 -1.91 16.60 -6.75
CA LEU A 130 -1.49 15.23 -7.07
C LEU A 130 -2.58 14.17 -6.78
N SER A 131 -3.63 14.50 -6.02
CA SER A 131 -4.75 13.58 -5.78
C SER A 131 -5.63 13.36 -7.02
N LYS A 132 -5.50 14.21 -8.05
CA LYS A 132 -6.30 14.14 -9.28
C LYS A 132 -5.42 13.78 -10.47
N PRO A 133 -5.56 12.58 -11.06
CA PRO A 133 -4.85 12.21 -12.26
C PRO A 133 -5.28 13.10 -13.44
N ASP A 134 -4.36 13.33 -14.37
CA ASP A 134 -4.61 14.08 -15.59
C ASP A 134 -5.36 13.23 -16.62
N LYS A 135 -6.23 13.89 -17.39
CA LYS A 135 -6.88 13.26 -18.54
C LYS A 135 -5.90 13.26 -19.69
N ILE A 136 -5.49 12.07 -20.13
CA ILE A 136 -4.64 11.88 -21.30
C ILE A 136 -5.46 11.19 -22.41
N PRO A 137 -5.30 11.57 -23.68
CA PRO A 137 -5.90 10.86 -24.81
C PRO A 137 -5.24 9.48 -24.95
N LEU A 138 -5.78 8.50 -24.23
CA LEU A 138 -5.38 7.10 -24.30
C LEU A 138 -6.31 6.35 -25.23
N THR A 139 -5.75 5.78 -26.30
CA THR A 139 -6.51 4.99 -27.27
C THR A 139 -6.75 3.55 -26.78
N SER A 140 -5.77 2.95 -26.10
CA SER A 140 -5.91 1.60 -25.55
C SER A 140 -4.88 1.31 -24.46
N ILE A 141 -5.28 0.54 -23.45
CA ILE A 141 -4.40 -0.12 -22.50
C ILE A 141 -4.58 -1.63 -22.73
N ARG A 142 -3.48 -2.36 -22.96
CA ARG A 142 -3.46 -3.78 -23.28
C ARG A 142 -2.47 -4.51 -22.38
#